data_AF-A0A0F9BYP0-F1
#
_entry.id   AF-A0A0F9BYP0-F1
#
_cell.length_a   1.000
_cell.length_b   1.000
_cell.length_c   1.000
_cell.angle_alpha   90.00
_cell.angle_beta   90.00
_cell.angle_gamma   90.00
#
_symmetry.space_group_name_H-M   'P 1'
#
loop_
_entity.id
_entity.type
_entity.pdbx_description
1 polymer ?
#
loop_
_entity_poly.entity_id
_entity_poly.type
_entity_poly.pdbx_seq_one_letter_code
_entity_poly.pdbx_strand_id
1 'polypeptide(L)' 'MNRIKRVNTTSECGKCPECKSTEYSRHEQNWFEDCCTVECECNECGFKFKEHFILIEQEWKK' A
#
# COMPACT_ATOMS: atom_id res chain seq x y z
N MET A 1 16.05 13.66 0.14
CA MET A 1 15.51 12.52 -0.65
C MET A 1 14.90 11.54 0.33
N ASN A 2 13.58 11.62 0.52
CA ASN A 2 12.88 10.84 1.54
C ASN A 2 12.61 9.44 0.96
N ARG A 3 13.26 8.41 1.52
CA ARG A 3 13.09 7.02 1.08
C ARG A 3 12.13 6.31 2.02
N ILE A 4 10.85 6.31 1.65
CA ILE A 4 9.86 5.38 2.22
C ILE A 4 10.31 3.97 1.84
N LYS A 5 10.81 3.20 2.80
CA LYS A 5 11.04 1.76 2.58
C LYS A 5 9.72 1.05 2.85
N ARG A 6 9.01 0.70 1.77
CA ARG A 6 7.84 -0.19 1.82
C ARG A 6 8.31 -1.56 2.30
N VAL A 7 8.12 -1.88 3.57
CA VAL A 7 8.38 -3.23 4.11
C VAL A 7 7.08 -4.01 3.94
N ASN A 8 7.11 -4.98 3.02
CA ASN A 8 5.93 -5.62 2.47
C ASN A 8 5.82 -7.07 2.97
N THR A 9 5.11 -7.28 4.08
CA THR A 9 4.66 -8.62 4.48
C THR A 9 3.34 -8.88 3.77
N THR A 10 3.38 -9.80 2.79
CA THR A 10 2.30 -10.33 1.93
C THR A 10 1.98 -9.58 0.63
N SER A 11 2.17 -10.31 -0.47
CA SER A 11 1.75 -10.08 -1.86
C SER A 11 2.38 -8.88 -2.58
N GLU A 12 2.88 -9.11 -3.79
CA GLU A 12 3.51 -8.13 -4.70
C GLU A 12 2.77 -6.78 -4.70
N CYS A 13 3.27 -5.80 -3.94
CA CYS A 13 2.72 -4.44 -3.90
C CYS A 13 2.70 -3.85 -5.31
N GLY A 14 1.62 -3.18 -5.67
CA GLY A 14 1.43 -2.68 -7.03
C GLY A 14 0.71 -3.64 -7.97
N LYS A 15 0.19 -4.79 -7.49
CA LYS A 15 -0.64 -5.70 -8.29
C LYS A 15 -1.84 -6.23 -7.53
N CYS A 16 -2.94 -6.43 -8.24
CA CYS A 16 -4.08 -7.18 -7.76
C CYS A 16 -3.64 -8.62 -7.41
N PRO A 17 -3.99 -9.14 -6.22
CA PRO A 17 -3.62 -10.49 -5.83
C PRO A 17 -4.24 -11.57 -6.73
N GLU A 18 -5.43 -11.33 -7.26
CA GLU A 18 -6.18 -12.29 -8.07
C GLU A 18 -5.73 -12.31 -9.53
N CYS A 19 -5.85 -11.17 -10.23
CA CYS A 19 -5.57 -11.09 -11.66
C CYS A 19 -4.17 -10.58 -11.99
N LYS A 20 -3.37 -10.22 -10.98
CA LYS A 20 -2.02 -9.64 -11.13
C LYS A 20 -1.97 -8.30 -11.89
N SER A 21 -3.13 -7.68 -12.14
CA SER A 21 -3.24 -6.36 -12.75
C SER A 21 -2.56 -5.30 -11.92
N THR A 22 -1.84 -4.39 -12.56
CA THR A 22 -1.27 -3.21 -11.91
C THR A 22 -2.25 -2.03 -11.82
N GLU A 23 -3.41 -2.13 -12.46
CA GLU A 23 -4.42 -1.08 -12.48
C GLU A 23 -5.45 -1.31 -11.36
N TYR A 24 -5.33 -0.52 -10.30
CA TYR A 24 -6.25 -0.54 -9.18
C TYR A 24 -6.38 0.84 -8.53
N SER A 25 -7.56 1.10 -8.01
CA SER A 25 -7.91 2.33 -7.31
C SER A 25 -7.66 2.17 -5.81
N ARG A 26 -7.13 3.22 -5.16
CA ARG A 26 -6.88 3.27 -3.72
C ARG A 26 -7.88 4.21 -3.09
N HIS A 27 -8.68 3.72 -2.14
CA HIS A 27 -9.84 4.46 -1.62
C HIS A 27 -9.59 5.00 -0.22
N GLU A 28 -9.37 4.12 0.75
CA GLU A 28 -9.29 4.51 2.17
C GLU A 28 -7.90 4.20 2.72
N GLN A 29 -7.29 5.16 3.41
CA GLN A 29 -5.99 4.99 4.08
C GLN A 29 -6.20 5.11 5.59
N ASN A 30 -6.06 4.00 6.29
CA ASN A 30 -6.16 3.91 7.73
C ASN A 30 -4.77 3.86 8.35
N TRP A 31 -4.42 4.93 9.06
CA TRP A 31 -3.17 5.05 9.79
C TRP A 31 -3.33 4.50 11.20
N PHE A 32 -2.42 3.62 11.61
CA PHE A 32 -2.30 3.05 12.94
C PHE A 32 -0.84 3.09 13.36
N GLU A 33 -0.49 4.06 14.21
CA GLU A 33 0.89 4.33 14.63
C GLU A 33 1.83 4.49 13.42
N ASP A 34 2.81 3.59 13.26
CA ASP A 34 3.74 3.57 12.14
C ASP A 34 3.22 2.76 10.93
N CYS A 35 2.03 2.16 11.02
CA CYS A 35 1.45 1.33 9.97
C CYS A 35 0.30 2.05 9.25
N CYS A 36 0.16 1.83 7.96
CA CYS A 36 -0.95 2.31 7.14
C CYS A 36 -1.56 1.15 6.38
N THR A 37 -2.86 1.00 6.50
CA THR A 37 -3.64 0.05 5.70
C THR A 37 -4.41 0.82 4.66
N VAL A 38 -4.24 0.45 3.39
CA VAL A 38 -4.94 1.07 2.26
C VAL A 38 -5.89 0.06 1.63
N GLU A 39 -7.15 0.44 1.48
CA GLU A 39 -8.14 -0.36 0.75
C GLU A 39 -8.02 -0.08 -0.76
N CYS A 40 -7.84 -1.16 -1.51
CA CYS A 40 -7.58 -1.15 -2.94
C CYS A 40 -8.67 -1.94 -3.67
N GLU A 41 -9.14 -1.44 -4.81
CA GLU A 41 -10.07 -2.14 -5.70
C GLU A 41 -9.43 -2.27 -7.08
N CYS A 42 -9.31 -3.51 -7.58
CA CYS A 42 -8.77 -3.72 -8.92
C CYS A 42 -9.75 -3.27 -9.99
N ASN A 43 -9.27 -2.47 -10.95
CA ASN A 43 -10.10 -1.93 -12.01
C ASN A 43 -10.47 -3.01 -13.06
N GLU A 44 -9.67 -4.07 -13.19
CA GLU A 44 -9.91 -5.13 -14.18
C GLU A 44 -10.87 -6.21 -13.68
N CYS A 45 -10.69 -6.71 -12.45
CA CYS A 45 -11.50 -7.80 -11.91
C CYS A 45 -12.48 -7.37 -10.81
N GLY A 46 -12.44 -6.10 -10.37
CA GLY A 46 -13.26 -5.61 -9.26
C GLY A 46 -12.87 -6.17 -7.89
N PHE A 47 -11.76 -6.91 -7.79
CA PHE A 47 -11.35 -7.52 -6.53
C PHE A 47 -10.88 -6.47 -5.53
N LYS A 48 -11.44 -6.53 -4.31
CA LYS A 48 -11.08 -5.66 -3.20
C LYS A 48 -10.03 -6.32 -2.31
N PHE A 49 -8.94 -5.61 -2.05
CA PHE A 49 -7.84 -6.08 -1.21
C PHE A 49 -7.26 -4.95 -0.37
N LYS A 50 -6.40 -5.29 0.60
CA LYS A 50 -5.77 -4.31 1.50
C LYS A 50 -4.26 -4.35 1.34
N GLU A 51 -3.64 -3.20 1.11
CA GLU A 51 -2.19 -3.02 1.14
C GLU A 51 -1.77 -2.47 2.50
N HIS A 52 -0.66 -2.96 3.06
CA HIS A 52 -0.13 -2.47 4.34
C HIS A 52 1.26 -1.83 4.11
N PHE A 53 1.48 -0.65 4.67
CA PHE A 53 2.73 0.11 4.57
C PHE A 53 3.21 0.52 5.95
N ILE A 54 4.50 0.40 6.23
CA ILE A 54 5.09 0.93 7.47
C ILE A 54 5.82 2.23 7.14
N LEU A 55 5.42 3.33 7.77
CA LEU A 55 6.23 4.54 7.85
C LEU A 55 7.42 4.26 8.76
N ILE A 56 8.61 4.29 8.19
CA ILE A 56 9.84 4.30 8.98
C ILE A 56 10.19 5.79 9.16
N GLU A 57 10.31 6.22 10.42
CA GLU A 57 10.63 7.59 10.86
C GLU A 57 11.52 8.37 9.88
N GLN A 58 11.15 9.63 9.62
CA GLN A 58 11.98 10.58 8.89
C GLN A 58 12.63 11.56 9.87
N GLU A 59 13.97 11.56 9.94
CA GLU A 59 14.71 12.68 10.53
C GLU A 59 14.55 13.90 9.64
N TRP A 60 13.86 14.92 10.14
CA TRP A 60 13.88 16.27 9.58
C TRP A 60 15.28 16.86 9.80
N LYS A 61 16.15 16.82 8.79
CA LYS A 61 17.32 17.70 8.79
C LYS A 61 16.84 19.13 8.53
N LYS A 62 16.90 19.93 9.61
CA LYS A 62 16.67 21.37 9.70
C LYS A 62 17.42 22.16 8.63
#